data_AF-A0A7W8Z380-F1
#
_entry.id   AF-A0A7W8Z380-F1
#
_cell.length_a   1.000
_cell.length_b   1.000
_cell.length_c   1.000
_cell.angle_alpha   90.00
_cell.angle_beta   90.00
_cell.angle_gamma   90.00
#
_symmetry.space_group_name_H-M   'P 1'
#
loop_
_entity.id
_entity.type
_entity.pdbx_description
1 polymer ?
#
loop_
_entity_poly.entity_id
_entity_poly.type
_entity_poly.pdbx_seq_one_letter_code
_entity_poly.pdbx_strand_id
1 'polypeptide(L)'
;MASPKGDLAPYAELAEVIAALPLLLREARRARGLSQRAAAKRMGLAASTVHRVEKGHNCVLSHAATILRWLGEPGQRAEVHHGA
;
A
#
# COMPACT_ATOMS: atom_id res chain seq x y z
N MET A 1 28.87 14.61 -24.10
CA MET A 1 27.79 14.85 -23.10
C MET A 1 27.94 13.80 -22.03
N ALA A 2 28.35 14.17 -20.82
CA ALA A 2 28.46 13.22 -19.71
C ALA A 2 27.05 12.91 -19.19
N SER A 3 26.64 11.65 -19.25
CA SER A 3 25.44 11.19 -18.57
C SER A 3 25.56 11.52 -17.08
N PRO A 4 24.53 12.06 -16.44
CA PRO A 4 24.54 12.16 -14.99
C PRO A 4 24.56 10.72 -14.47
N LYS A 5 25.67 10.30 -13.86
CA LYS A 5 25.65 9.23 -12.87
C LYS A 5 24.84 9.78 -11.70
N GLY A 6 23.52 9.76 -11.82
CA GLY A 6 22.64 9.92 -10.67
C GLY A 6 22.84 8.68 -9.83
N ASP A 7 23.31 8.88 -8.61
CA ASP A 7 23.47 7.86 -7.59
C ASP A 7 22.28 6.89 -7.58
N LEU A 8 22.54 5.59 -7.46
CA LEU A 8 21.50 4.57 -7.37
C LEU A 8 20.55 4.77 -6.16
N ALA A 9 20.84 5.71 -5.27
CA ALA A 9 20.12 5.98 -4.03
C ALA A 9 18.59 6.17 -4.21
N PRO A 10 18.07 6.97 -5.17
CA PRO A 10 16.63 7.18 -5.27
C PRO A 10 15.86 5.95 -5.75
N TYR A 11 16.43 5.19 -6.69
CA TYR A 11 15.79 3.97 -7.20
C TYR A 11 15.97 2.78 -6.25
N ALA A 12 17.09 2.71 -5.51
CA ALA A 12 17.29 1.72 -4.47
C ALA A 12 16.26 1.88 -3.35
N GLU A 13 16.07 3.11 -2.86
CA GLU A 13 15.02 3.40 -1.87
C GLU A 13 13.63 3.03 -2.38
N LEU A 14 13.31 3.37 -3.64
CA LEU A 14 12.03 2.98 -4.24
C LEU A 14 11.87 1.46 -4.35
N ALA A 15 12.95 0.74 -4.68
CA ALA A 15 12.95 -0.72 -4.75
C ALA A 15 12.66 -1.34 -3.37
N GLU A 16 13.26 -0.82 -2.30
CA GLU A 16 12.97 -1.26 -0.92
C GLU A 16 11.51 -1.00 -0.54
N VAL A 17 10.96 0.16 -0.90
CA VAL A 17 9.53 0.47 -0.65
C VAL A 17 8.61 -0.49 -1.41
N ILE A 18 8.91 -0.78 -2.68
CA ILE A 18 8.12 -1.72 -3.49
C ILE A 18 8.23 -3.14 -2.92
N ALA A 19 9.42 -3.57 -2.51
CA ALA A 19 9.65 -4.88 -1.89
C ALA A 19 8.89 -5.02 -0.56
N ALA A 20 8.83 -3.94 0.22
CA ALA A 20 8.10 -3.91 1.49
C ALA A 20 6.58 -3.73 1.34
N LEU A 21 6.07 -3.44 0.14
CA LEU A 21 4.65 -3.11 -0.10
C LEU A 21 3.65 -4.13 0.50
N PRO A 22 3.85 -5.46 0.42
CA PRO A 22 2.97 -6.44 1.05
C PRO A 22 2.82 -6.23 2.56
N LEU A 23 3.94 -5.98 3.24
CA LEU A 23 3.98 -5.77 4.69
C LEU A 23 3.36 -4.42 5.05
N LEU A 24 3.74 -3.35 4.33
CA LEU A 24 3.22 -2.00 4.56
C LEU A 24 1.70 -1.95 4.42
N LEU A 25 1.14 -2.58 3.37
CA LEU A 25 -0.30 -2.68 3.18
C LEU A 25 -0.98 -3.40 4.35
N ARG A 26 -0.44 -4.56 4.77
CA ARG A 26 -1.02 -5.36 5.84
C ARG A 26 -1.06 -4.61 7.17
N GLU A 27 0.03 -3.96 7.54
CA GLU A 27 0.14 -3.26 8.82
C GLU A 27 -0.69 -1.98 8.83
N ALA A 28 -0.66 -1.17 7.76
CA ALA A 28 -1.53 0.00 7.65
C ALA A 28 -3.03 -0.37 7.72
N ARG A 29 -3.41 -1.47 7.06
CA ARG A 29 -4.78 -2.00 7.13
C ARG A 29 -5.16 -2.41 8.56
N ARG A 30 -4.29 -3.14 9.26
CA ARG A 30 -4.53 -3.58 10.65
C ARG A 30 -4.60 -2.40 11.62
N ALA A 31 -3.70 -1.43 11.49
CA ALA A 31 -3.70 -0.21 12.29
C ALA A 31 -5.00 0.60 12.10
N ARG A 32 -5.60 0.55 10.90
CA ARG A 32 -6.89 1.18 10.59
C ARG A 32 -8.11 0.30 10.98
N GLY A 33 -7.90 -0.88 11.58
CA GLY A 33 -8.99 -1.80 11.96
C GLY A 33 -9.76 -2.41 10.78
N LEU A 34 -9.17 -2.41 9.58
CA LEU A 34 -9.88 -2.80 8.36
C LEU A 34 -9.69 -4.29 8.02
N SER A 35 -10.75 -4.94 7.58
CA SER A 35 -10.66 -6.22 6.86
C SER A 35 -10.05 -6.01 5.47
N GLN A 36 -9.53 -7.07 4.84
CA GLN A 36 -9.00 -6.99 3.46
C GLN A 36 -10.08 -6.48 2.49
N ARG A 37 -11.34 -6.91 2.66
CA ARG A 37 -12.48 -6.45 1.85
C ARG A 37 -12.78 -4.96 2.05
N ALA A 38 -12.74 -4.49 3.30
CA ALA A 38 -12.99 -3.08 3.61
C ALA A 38 -11.89 -2.17 3.04
N ALA A 39 -10.62 -2.58 3.17
CA ALA A 39 -9.49 -1.86 2.57
C ALA A 39 -9.58 -1.84 1.03
N ALA A 40 -9.90 -2.99 0.43
CA ALA A 40 -10.09 -3.09 -1.02
C ALA A 40 -11.20 -2.14 -1.51
N LYS A 41 -12.34 -2.09 -0.82
CA LYS A 41 -13.43 -1.15 -1.14
C LYS A 41 -12.96 0.31 -1.09
N ARG A 42 -12.16 0.70 -0.09
CA ARG A 42 -11.63 2.06 0.02
C ARG A 42 -10.65 2.41 -1.12
N MET A 43 -9.86 1.44 -1.58
CA MET A 43 -8.91 1.63 -2.68
C MET A 43 -9.53 1.44 -4.08
N GLY A 44 -10.81 1.06 -4.19
CA GLY A 44 -11.43 0.69 -5.47
C GLY A 44 -10.85 -0.59 -6.09
N LEU A 45 -10.35 -1.52 -5.27
CA LEU A 45 -9.76 -2.79 -5.70
C LEU A 45 -10.67 -3.98 -5.36
N ALA A 46 -10.45 -5.10 -6.04
CA ALA A 46 -11.02 -6.39 -5.62
C ALA A 46 -10.37 -6.89 -4.32
N ALA A 47 -11.13 -7.53 -3.44
CA ALA A 47 -10.59 -8.12 -2.21
C ALA A 47 -9.52 -9.19 -2.48
N SER A 48 -9.67 -9.95 -3.58
CA SER A 48 -8.67 -10.92 -4.05
C SER A 48 -7.35 -10.27 -4.45
N THR A 49 -7.36 -9.02 -4.93
CA THR A 49 -6.14 -8.25 -5.20
C THR A 49 -5.40 -7.96 -3.90
N VAL A 50 -6.10 -7.44 -2.88
CA VAL A 50 -5.49 -7.14 -1.57
C VAL A 50 -4.93 -8.41 -0.93
N HIS A 51 -5.70 -9.50 -0.94
CA HIS A 51 -5.23 -10.80 -0.45
C HIS A 51 -3.92 -11.25 -1.13
N ARG A 52 -3.87 -11.15 -2.46
CA ARG A 52 -2.72 -11.58 -3.26
C ARG A 52 -1.49 -10.72 -2.98
N VAL A 53 -1.66 -9.40 -2.91
CA VAL A 53 -0.58 -8.46 -2.61
C VAL A 53 -0.03 -8.69 -1.20
N GLU A 54 -0.86 -8.85 -0.18
CA GLU A 54 -0.38 -9.12 1.19
C GLU A 54 0.34 -10.47 1.34
N LYS A 55 0.10 -11.41 0.42
CA LYS A 55 0.83 -12.68 0.32
C LYS A 55 2.13 -12.56 -0.48
N GLY A 56 2.45 -11.39 -1.04
CA GLY A 56 3.64 -11.16 -1.87
C GLY A 56 3.47 -11.63 -3.31
N HIS A 57 2.25 -11.88 -3.78
CA HIS A 57 1.99 -12.42 -5.10
C HIS A 57 1.46 -11.33 -6.07
N ASN A 58 1.88 -11.41 -7.33
CA ASN A 58 1.36 -10.67 -8.51
C ASN A 58 0.67 -9.32 -8.22
N CYS A 59 1.47 -8.31 -7.86
CA CYS A 59 1.05 -6.91 -7.82
C CYS A 59 1.40 -6.24 -9.16
N VAL A 60 0.38 -5.89 -9.95
CA VAL A 60 0.61 -5.04 -11.14
C VAL A 60 0.90 -3.60 -10.69
N LEU A 61 1.70 -2.87 -11.48
CA LEU A 61 2.18 -1.54 -11.12
C LEU A 61 1.06 -0.53 -10.80
N SER A 62 -0.07 -0.60 -11.51
CA SER A 62 -1.23 0.26 -11.23
C SER A 62 -1.81 0.03 -9.84
N HIS A 63 -1.87 -1.23 -9.38
CA HIS A 63 -2.28 -1.56 -8.01
C HIS A 63 -1.25 -1.08 -7.00
N ALA A 64 0.04 -1.26 -7.27
CA ALA A 64 1.11 -0.77 -6.40
C ALA A 64 1.01 0.76 -6.18
N ALA A 65 0.81 1.52 -7.27
CA ALA A 65 0.62 2.95 -7.20
C ALA A 65 -0.64 3.36 -6.39
N THR A 66 -1.75 2.65 -6.57
CA THR A 66 -2.98 2.88 -5.79
C THR A 66 -2.78 2.60 -4.30
N ILE A 67 -2.08 1.50 -3.97
CA ILE A 67 -1.77 1.14 -2.58
C ILE A 67 -0.85 2.19 -1.95
N LEU A 68 0.21 2.61 -2.64
CA LEU A 68 1.15 3.62 -2.15
C LEU A 68 0.46 4.98 -1.89
N ARG A 69 -0.46 5.40 -2.76
CA ARG A 69 -1.29 6.59 -2.52
C ARG A 69 -2.13 6.44 -1.24
N TRP A 70 -2.82 5.30 -1.08
CA TRP A 70 -3.65 5.03 0.09
C TRP A 70 -2.84 4.93 1.41
N LEU A 71 -1.58 4.48 1.33
CA LEU A 71 -0.65 4.49 2.46
C LEU A 71 -0.22 5.91 2.85
N GLY A 72 -0.08 6.81 1.87
CA GLY A 72 0.24 8.22 2.09
C GLY A 72 -0.93 9.07 2.62
N GLU A 73 -2.16 8.55 2.58
CA GLU A 73 -3.32 9.24 3.18
C GLU A 73 -3.18 9.29 4.71
N PRO A 74 -3.41 10.46 5.35
CA PRO A 74 -3.42 10.57 6.79
C PRO A 74 -4.47 9.63 7.36
N GLY A 75 -4.08 8.77 8.30
CA GLY A 75 -4.98 7.80 8.91
C GLY A 75 -6.17 8.52 9.55
N GLN A 76 -7.34 8.45 8.91
CA GLN A 76 -8.59 8.86 9.53
C GLN A 76 -8.69 8.10 10.86
N ARG A 77 -8.57 8.83 11.97
CA ARG A 77 -8.84 8.30 13.32
C ARG A 77 -10.20 7.62 13.22
N ALA A 78 -10.25 6.34 13.61
CA ALA A 78 -11.49 5.59 13.63
C ALA A 78 -12.54 6.44 14.34
N GLU A 79 -13.56 6.88 13.59
CA GLU A 79 -14.78 7.38 14.21
C GLU A 79 -15.28 6.24 15.08
N VAL A 80 -15.21 6.45 16.39
CA VAL A 80 -15.71 5.53 17.38
C VAL A 80 -17.22 5.57 17.23
N HIS A 81 -17.79 4.68 16.42
CA HIS A 81 -19.21 4.41 16.45
C HIS A 81 -19.53 3.83 17.84
N HIS A 82 -19.87 4.71 18.78
CA HIS A 82 -20.65 4.36 19.95
C HIS A 82 -22.01 3.90 19.42
N GLY A 83 -22.21 2.58 19.40
CA GLY A 83 -23.53 2.01 19.19
C GLY A 83 -24.43 2.45 20.34
N ALA A 84 -25.57 3.04 19.98
CA ALA A 84 -26.75 3.19 20.82
C ALA A 84 -27.72 2.06 20.50
#